data_AF-A0A849PXS9-F1
#
_entry.id   AF-A0A849PXS9-F1
#
_cell.length_a   1.000
_cell.length_b   1.000
_cell.length_c   1.000
_cell.angle_alpha   90.00
_cell.angle_beta   90.00
_cell.angle_gamma   90.00
#
_symmetry.space_group_name_H-M   'P 1'
#
loop_
_entity.id
_entity.type
_entity.pdbx_description
1 polymer ?
#
loop_
_entity_poly.entity_id
_entity_poly.type
_entity_poly.pdbx_seq_one_letter_code
_entity_poly.pdbx_strand_id
1 'polypeptide(L)'
;MQMLSTKVTEGSTTVSVPVPPEGVPFPPSGAPVFYNPHMELNRDISVAATSACAKRILLKKDMELKDITYLDAMSASGIRGLRIANEVGITSIL
;
A
#
# COMPACT_ATOMS: atom_id res chain seq x y z
N MET A 1 0.01 -14.26 -23.48
CA MET A 1 -0.62 -12.93 -23.68
C MET A 1 0.03 -11.98 -22.69
N GLN A 2 0.70 -10.93 -23.15
CA GLN A 2 1.43 -10.01 -22.28
C GLN A 2 0.41 -9.06 -21.63
N MET A 3 0.36 -8.99 -20.29
CA MET A 3 -0.53 -8.07 -19.59
C MET A 3 -0.04 -6.63 -19.79
N LEU A 4 -0.91 -5.75 -20.26
CA LEU A 4 -0.65 -4.31 -20.29
C LEU A 4 -0.67 -3.76 -18.86
N SER A 5 0.41 -3.08 -18.48
CA SER A 5 0.54 -2.43 -17.18
C SER A 5 0.87 -0.96 -17.33
N THR A 6 0.40 -0.14 -16.39
CA THR A 6 0.73 1.28 -16.28
C THR A 6 1.40 1.57 -14.94
N LYS A 7 2.22 2.63 -14.90
CA LYS A 7 2.82 3.11 -13.65
C LYS A 7 1.89 4.11 -12.99
N VAL A 8 1.66 3.93 -11.70
CA VAL A 8 0.92 4.88 -10.86
C VAL A 8 1.79 5.30 -9.69
N THR A 9 1.66 6.56 -9.28
CA THR A 9 2.38 7.12 -8.13
C THR A 9 1.34 7.58 -7.12
N GLU A 10 1.46 7.10 -5.89
CA GLU A 10 0.68 7.58 -4.73
C GLU A 10 1.65 7.93 -3.60
N GLY A 11 1.51 9.15 -3.06
CA GLY A 11 2.50 9.69 -2.13
C GLY A 11 3.91 9.65 -2.74
N SER A 12 4.85 9.01 -2.05
CA SER A 12 6.24 8.82 -2.53
C SER A 12 6.48 7.48 -3.24
N THR A 13 5.44 6.67 -3.43
CA THR A 13 5.56 5.28 -3.90
C THR A 13 5.03 5.12 -5.31
N THR A 14 5.85 4.54 -6.20
CA THR A 14 5.46 4.21 -7.57
C THR A 14 5.37 2.71 -7.76
N VAL A 15 4.26 2.22 -8.32
CA VAL A 15 4.02 0.79 -8.59
C VAL A 15 3.53 0.58 -10.02
N SER A 16 3.71 -0.65 -10.52
CA SER A 16 3.11 -1.08 -11.78
C SER A 16 1.79 -1.79 -11.48
N VAL A 17 0.70 -1.34 -12.10
CA VAL A 17 -0.65 -1.94 -11.98
C VAL A 17 -1.16 -2.33 -13.36
N PRO A 18 -1.96 -3.40 -13.48
CA PRO A 18 -2.57 -3.77 -14.75
C PRO A 18 -3.54 -2.69 -15.23
N VAL A 19 -3.60 -2.47 -16.53
CA VAL A 19 -4.65 -1.65 -17.14
C VAL A 19 -5.96 -2.45 -17.07
N PRO A 20 -7.01 -1.94 -16.40
CA PRO A 20 -8.27 -2.66 -16.29
C PRO A 20 -8.99 -2.74 -17.66
N PRO A 21 -9.80 -3.78 -17.90
CA PRO A 21 -10.58 -3.90 -19.12
C PRO A 21 -11.65 -2.80 -19.22
N GLU A 22 -11.89 -2.33 -20.43
CA GLU A 22 -12.97 -1.38 -20.71
C GLU A 22 -14.35 -2.05 -20.67
N GLY A 23 -15.41 -1.27 -20.41
CA GLY A 23 -16.80 -1.72 -20.53
C GLY A 23 -17.33 -2.61 -19.40
N VAL A 24 -16.57 -2.83 -18.32
CA VAL A 24 -17.07 -3.54 -17.13
C VAL A 24 -17.67 -2.57 -16.10
N PRO A 25 -18.67 -2.98 -15.29
CA PRO A 25 -19.33 -2.11 -14.31
C PRO A 25 -18.37 -1.52 -13.25
N PHE A 26 -17.29 -2.24 -12.93
CA PHE A 26 -16.26 -1.79 -11.99
C PHE A 26 -14.86 -2.21 -12.49
N PRO A 27 -14.19 -1.35 -13.29
CA PRO A 27 -12.93 -1.67 -13.98
C PRO A 27 -11.84 -2.28 -13.09
N PRO A 28 -11.58 -1.79 -11.86
CA PRO A 28 -10.59 -2.39 -10.97
C PRO A 28 -10.79 -3.88 -10.68
N SER A 29 -12.03 -4.36 -10.63
CA SER A 29 -12.34 -5.77 -10.35
C SER A 29 -12.16 -6.70 -11.55
N GLY A 30 -12.12 -6.14 -12.77
CA GLY A 30 -11.88 -6.91 -13.99
C GLY A 30 -10.39 -7.15 -14.26
N ALA A 31 -9.51 -6.50 -13.52
CA ALA A 31 -8.07 -6.66 -13.66
C ALA A 31 -7.54 -7.86 -12.86
N PRO A 32 -6.49 -8.56 -13.33
CA PRO A 32 -5.92 -9.72 -12.64
C PRO A 32 -5.24 -9.38 -11.32
N VAL A 33 -4.85 -8.11 -11.12
CA VAL A 33 -4.38 -7.56 -9.84
C VAL A 33 -5.21 -6.32 -9.54
N PHE A 34 -5.81 -6.27 -8.36
CA PHE A 34 -6.72 -5.21 -7.99
C PHE A 34 -5.99 -3.91 -7.63
N TYR A 35 -6.42 -2.79 -8.21
CA TYR A 35 -6.01 -1.45 -7.82
C TYR A 35 -7.18 -0.47 -8.03
N ASN A 36 -7.60 0.23 -6.97
CA ASN A 36 -8.62 1.26 -7.03
C ASN A 36 -8.00 2.63 -6.68
N PRO A 37 -7.92 3.59 -7.62
CA PRO A 37 -7.38 4.92 -7.35
C PRO A 37 -8.23 5.71 -6.36
N HIS A 38 -9.54 5.47 -6.29
CA HIS A 38 -10.42 6.14 -5.31
C HIS A 38 -10.13 5.78 -3.85
N MET A 39 -9.26 4.79 -3.59
CA MET A 39 -8.84 4.39 -2.25
C MET A 39 -7.56 5.09 -1.78
N GLU A 40 -7.05 6.09 -2.50
CA GLU A 40 -5.83 6.83 -2.12
C GLU A 40 -5.95 7.48 -0.74
N LEU A 41 -7.04 8.21 -0.47
CA LEU A 41 -7.28 8.83 0.85
C LEU A 41 -7.34 7.79 1.98
N ASN A 42 -7.92 6.61 1.73
CA ASN A 42 -7.93 5.53 2.71
C ASN A 42 -6.51 5.06 3.05
N ARG A 43 -5.62 5.01 2.05
CA ARG A 43 -4.21 4.67 2.22
C ARG A 43 -3.43 5.78 2.91
N ASP A 44 -3.71 7.06 2.63
CA ASP A 44 -3.11 8.19 3.35
C ASP A 44 -3.41 8.14 4.85
N ILE A 45 -4.68 7.89 5.20
CA ILE A 45 -5.10 7.71 6.60
C ILE A 45 -4.36 6.52 7.23
N SER A 46 -4.20 5.43 6.49
CA SER A 46 -3.47 4.24 6.95
C SER A 46 -2.00 4.53 7.23
N VAL A 47 -1.32 5.29 6.37
CA VAL A 47 0.07 5.75 6.56
C VAL A 47 0.17 6.62 7.81
N ALA A 48 -0.67 7.65 7.92
CA ALA A 48 -0.64 8.58 9.05
C ALA A 48 -0.93 7.87 10.38
N ALA A 49 -1.95 7.01 10.43
CA ALA A 49 -2.30 6.23 11.61
C ALA A 49 -1.17 5.26 12.01
N THR A 50 -0.59 4.55 11.04
CA THR A 50 0.53 3.62 11.29
C THR A 50 1.76 4.37 11.81
N SER A 51 2.08 5.55 11.25
CA SER A 51 3.18 6.39 11.74
C SER A 51 2.96 6.82 13.19
N ALA A 52 1.76 7.27 13.54
CA ALA A 52 1.43 7.65 14.92
C ALA A 52 1.49 6.46 15.90
N CYS A 53 0.97 5.30 15.49
CA CYS A 53 1.02 4.06 16.26
C CYS A 53 2.47 3.59 16.47
N ALA A 54 3.29 3.58 15.42
CA ALA A 54 4.70 3.21 15.49
C ALA A 54 5.44 4.12 16.48
N LYS A 55 5.33 5.44 16.33
CA LYS A 55 5.93 6.42 17.27
C LYS A 55 5.51 6.16 18.72
N ARG A 56 4.23 5.85 18.96
CA ARG A 56 3.73 5.53 20.30
C ARG A 56 4.31 4.23 20.86
N ILE A 57 4.55 3.22 20.03
CA ILE A 57 5.18 1.95 20.46
C ILE A 57 6.64 2.20 20.85
N LEU A 58 7.39 2.92 20.00
CA LEU A 58 8.80 3.25 20.21
C LEU A 58 9.03 4.09 21.48
N LEU A 59 8.08 4.97 21.85
CA LEU A 59 8.17 5.75 23.09
C LEU A 59 7.93 4.94 24.37
N LYS A 60 7.29 3.76 24.27
CA LYS A 60 6.85 2.98 25.43
C LYS A 60 7.70 1.74 25.70
N LYS A 61 8.55 1.38 24.76
CA LYS A 61 9.34 0.15 24.79
C LYS A 61 10.75 0.46 24.33
N ASP A 62 11.72 -0.30 24.81
CA ASP A 62 13.08 -0.33 24.26
C ASP A 62 13.05 -1.10 22.93
N MET A 63 12.37 -0.52 21.93
CA MET A 63 12.14 -1.07 20.60
C MET A 63 12.54 -0.05 19.56
N GLU A 64 13.01 -0.54 18.41
CA GLU A 64 13.29 0.26 17.24
C GLU A 64 12.30 -0.03 16.11
N LEU A 65 12.29 0.80 15.06
CA LEU A 65 11.38 0.62 13.91
C LEU A 65 11.52 -0.76 13.25
N LYS A 66 12.75 -1.31 13.23
CA LYS A 66 13.05 -2.65 12.69
C LYS A 66 12.35 -3.79 13.44
N ASP A 67 11.93 -3.56 14.68
CA ASP A 67 11.24 -4.56 15.51
C ASP A 67 9.72 -4.56 15.28
N ILE A 68 9.22 -3.62 14.47
CA ILE A 68 7.82 -3.52 14.10
C ILE A 68 7.61 -4.26 12.78
N THR A 69 6.59 -5.12 12.75
CA THR A 69 6.11 -5.78 11.52
C THR A 69 4.71 -5.28 11.19
N TYR A 70 4.48 -4.94 9.92
CA TYR A 70 3.18 -4.55 9.39
C TYR A 70 2.63 -5.67 8.51
N LEU A 71 1.36 -6.04 8.71
CA LEU A 71 0.67 -7.06 7.92
C LEU A 71 -0.34 -6.38 6.98
N ASP A 72 -0.13 -6.50 5.67
CA ASP A 72 -1.08 -6.12 4.62
C ASP A 72 -1.81 -7.38 4.10
N ALA A 73 -2.68 -7.94 4.94
CA ALA A 73 -3.27 -9.26 4.75
C ALA A 73 -3.98 -9.49 3.38
N MET A 74 -4.49 -8.42 2.77
CA MET A 74 -5.15 -8.44 1.45
C MET A 74 -4.54 -7.37 0.55
N SER A 75 -3.23 -7.52 0.31
CA SER A 75 -2.38 -6.50 -0.30
C SER A 75 -2.72 -6.15 -1.76
N ALA A 76 -3.29 -7.07 -2.52
CA ALA A 76 -3.56 -6.91 -3.96
C ALA A 76 -2.32 -6.43 -4.73
N SER A 77 -2.29 -5.18 -5.21
CA SER A 77 -1.09 -4.60 -5.86
C SER A 77 0.07 -4.32 -4.91
N GLY A 78 -0.12 -4.48 -3.60
CA GLY A 78 0.88 -4.20 -2.57
C GLY A 78 1.09 -2.73 -2.25
N ILE A 79 0.36 -1.81 -2.90
CA ILE A 79 0.59 -0.36 -2.78
C ILE A 79 0.48 0.12 -1.33
N ARG A 80 -0.41 -0.47 -0.51
CA ARG A 80 -0.54 -0.06 0.91
C ARG A 80 0.72 -0.45 1.69
N GLY A 81 1.09 -1.73 1.71
CA GLY A 81 2.33 -2.18 2.37
C GLY A 81 3.58 -1.43 1.90
N LEU A 82 3.72 -1.20 0.59
CA LEU A 82 4.85 -0.45 0.03
C LEU A 82 4.88 1.01 0.49
N ARG A 83 3.73 1.69 0.54
CA ARG A 83 3.63 3.05 1.10
C ARG A 83 3.99 3.07 2.58
N ILE A 84 3.57 2.08 3.37
CA ILE A 84 3.98 1.96 4.78
C ILE A 84 5.50 1.83 4.89
N ALA A 85 6.13 0.99 4.06
CA ALA A 85 7.58 0.86 4.07
C ALA A 85 8.30 2.17 3.72
N ASN A 86 7.88 2.84 2.65
CA ASN A 86 8.56 4.03 2.14
C ASN A 86 8.29 5.29 2.98
N GLU A 87 7.08 5.46 3.53
CA GLU A 87 6.65 6.69 4.19
C GLU A 87 6.75 6.61 5.73
N VAL A 88 6.68 5.41 6.31
CA VAL A 88 6.81 5.19 7.77
C VAL A 88 8.18 4.64 8.15
N GLY A 89 8.86 3.93 7.23
CA GLY A 89 10.16 3.31 7.48
C GLY A 89 10.08 1.92 8.13
N ILE A 90 8.92 1.28 8.14
CA ILE A 90 8.77 -0.11 8.60
C ILE A 90 9.25 -1.04 7.48
N THR A 91 10.35 -1.75 7.70
CA THR A 91 10.97 -2.58 6.67
C THR A 91 10.44 -4.01 6.62
N SER A 92 9.76 -4.48 7.68
CA SER A 92 9.11 -5.79 7.73
C SER A 92 7.62 -5.67 7.35
N ILE A 93 7.30 -5.97 6.09
CA ILE A 93 5.94 -5.98 5.53
C ILE A 93 5.57 -7.41 5.14
N LEU A 94 4.47 -7.92 5.69
CA LEU A 94 3.92 -9.26 5.41
C LEU A 94 2.61 -9.19 4.61
#